data_AF-A0A6M5YYY0-F1
#
_entry.id   AF-A0A6M5YYY0-F1
#
_cell.length_a   1.000
_cell.length_b   1.000
_cell.length_c   1.000
_cell.angle_alpha   90.00
_cell.angle_beta   90.00
_cell.angle_gamma   90.00
#
_symmetry.space_group_name_H-M   'P 1'
#
loop_
_entity.id
_entity.type
_entity.pdbx_description
1 polymer ?
#
loop_
_entity_poly.entity_id
_entity_poly.type
_entity_poly.pdbx_seq_one_letter_code
_entity_poly.pdbx_strand_id
1 'polypeptide(L)'
;MTISNDERDLVAQVVARPDEDGPRLDYAAWLDAHGQAPRAELIRVQCQAERLREREQELLARHAAEWGAPLRDLYVDDWQFRRGFPEGIRIDTARYLENHAALAAVTPVTRLQLSAPDDALLARFAALPVNRNLRTLEVRAEGNEVGPAGIRELTQSPHLTHLREFRLHSDGIGLEGVYHVARAPFVRKLTHLTLADTHLSGAEKPFLDMVQALDPAVIQEFRWADQVLGPRSAFFAVSRPGDSGPGR
;
A
#
# COMPACT_ATOMS: atom_id res chain seq x y z
N MET A 1 30.67 -4.24 31.32
CA MET A 1 29.88 -3.23 32.03
C MET A 1 28.91 -3.98 32.93
N THR A 2 29.03 -3.84 34.26
CA THR A 2 28.19 -4.58 35.22
C THR A 2 26.89 -3.81 35.40
N ILE A 3 25.76 -4.37 34.97
CA ILE A 3 24.42 -3.79 35.15
C ILE A 3 24.16 -3.64 36.66
N SER A 4 23.77 -2.44 37.10
CA SER A 4 23.38 -2.14 38.50
C SER A 4 22.22 -3.05 38.95
N ASN A 5 22.11 -3.36 40.24
CA ASN A 5 20.96 -4.12 40.74
C ASN A 5 19.64 -3.38 40.48
N ASP A 6 19.61 -2.06 40.64
CA ASP A 6 18.43 -1.23 40.37
C ASP A 6 17.98 -1.32 38.91
N GLU A 7 18.93 -1.37 37.97
CA GLU A 7 18.63 -1.53 36.55
C GLU A 7 18.02 -2.92 36.25
N ARG A 8 18.58 -3.97 36.86
CA ARG A 8 18.04 -5.34 36.69
C ARG A 8 16.62 -5.46 37.22
N ASP A 9 16.34 -4.84 38.36
CA ASP A 9 15.02 -4.91 38.99
C ASP A 9 13.96 -4.18 38.14
N LEU A 10 14.28 -3.01 37.59
CA LEU A 10 13.39 -2.29 36.66
C LEU A 10 13.13 -3.10 35.38
N VAL A 11 14.17 -3.71 34.79
CA VAL A 11 14.02 -4.58 33.62
C VAL A 11 13.18 -5.81 33.95
N ALA A 12 13.37 -6.43 35.13
CA ALA A 12 12.57 -7.56 35.57
C ALA A 12 11.07 -7.20 35.70
N GLN A 13 10.75 -5.98 36.15
CA GLN A 13 9.36 -5.51 36.20
C GLN A 13 8.74 -5.35 34.81
N VAL A 14 9.50 -4.84 33.83
CA VAL A 14 9.05 -4.74 32.42
C VAL A 14 8.82 -6.13 31.83
N VAL A 15 9.70 -7.09 32.12
CA VAL A 15 9.56 -8.48 31.66
C VAL A 15 8.34 -9.15 32.29
N ALA A 16 8.07 -8.91 33.57
CA ALA A 16 6.92 -9.49 34.26
C ALA A 16 5.58 -8.94 33.76
N ARG A 17 5.55 -7.70 33.25
CA ARG A 17 4.35 -6.99 32.82
C ARG A 17 4.55 -6.34 31.45
N PRO A 18 4.66 -7.16 30.38
CA PRO A 18 5.03 -6.69 29.06
C PRO A 18 3.93 -5.88 28.35
N ASP A 19 2.70 -5.81 28.86
CA ASP A 19 1.65 -4.99 28.24
C ASP A 19 1.38 -3.69 29.02
N GLU A 20 2.03 -3.49 30.18
CA GLU A 20 1.86 -2.29 30.99
C GLU A 20 2.87 -1.20 30.61
N ASP A 21 2.38 0.02 30.45
CA ASP A 21 3.22 1.21 30.25
C ASP A 21 3.99 1.60 31.52
N GLY A 22 3.40 1.44 32.70
CA GLY A 22 3.96 1.88 33.99
C GLY A 22 5.42 1.46 34.21
N PRO A 23 5.73 0.15 34.18
CA PRO A 23 7.11 -0.35 34.35
C PRO A 23 8.09 0.19 33.30
N ARG A 24 7.63 0.42 32.07
CA ARG A 24 8.46 0.98 30.99
C ARG A 24 8.79 2.44 31.25
N LEU A 25 7.80 3.22 31.71
CA LEU A 25 7.96 4.63 32.02
C LEU A 25 8.87 4.84 33.24
N ASP A 26 8.78 3.96 34.25
CA ASP A 26 9.70 3.94 35.38
C ASP A 26 11.14 3.64 34.93
N TYR A 27 11.32 2.65 34.05
CA TYR A 27 12.63 2.36 33.46
C TYR A 27 13.15 3.52 32.60
N ALA A 28 12.30 4.20 31.84
CA ALA A 28 12.66 5.39 31.07
C ALA A 28 13.12 6.55 31.97
N ALA A 29 12.47 6.77 33.12
CA ALA A 29 12.90 7.77 34.10
C ALA A 29 14.28 7.43 34.68
N TRP A 30 14.54 6.15 34.97
CA TRP A 30 15.87 5.69 35.39
C TRP A 30 16.92 5.93 34.30
N LEU A 31 16.61 5.62 33.04
CA LEU A 31 17.52 5.84 31.90
C LEU A 31 17.94 7.32 31.75
N ASP A 32 17.02 8.26 31.92
CA ASP A 32 17.34 9.71 31.88
C ASP A 32 18.33 10.10 32.98
N ALA A 33 18.09 9.63 34.21
CA ALA A 33 18.97 9.91 35.35
C ALA A 33 20.40 9.35 35.16
N HIS A 34 20.57 8.37 34.26
CA HIS A 34 21.84 7.72 33.97
C HIS A 34 22.40 8.07 32.58
N GLY A 35 21.95 9.19 31.98
CA GLY A 35 22.49 9.72 30.73
C GLY A 35 22.12 8.95 29.47
N GLN A 36 21.08 8.11 29.51
CA GLN A 36 20.57 7.31 28.39
C GLN A 36 19.28 7.89 27.78
N ALA A 37 19.23 9.22 27.63
CA ALA A 37 18.06 9.96 27.17
C ALA A 37 17.43 9.45 25.85
N PRO A 38 18.19 9.07 24.79
CA PRO A 38 17.59 8.60 23.54
C PRO A 38 16.73 7.34 23.70
N ARG A 39 17.10 6.44 24.61
CA ARG A 39 16.33 5.21 24.86
C ARG A 39 15.10 5.51 25.72
N ALA A 40 15.22 6.40 26.71
CA ALA A 40 14.09 6.88 27.50
C ALA A 40 13.04 7.56 26.60
N GLU A 41 13.47 8.41 25.67
CA GLU A 41 12.60 9.05 24.67
C GLU A 41 11.88 8.02 23.80
N LEU A 42 12.62 7.05 23.24
CA LEU A 42 12.04 5.97 22.43
C LEU A 42 10.90 5.24 23.18
N ILE A 43 11.14 4.87 24.44
CA ILE A 43 10.13 4.17 25.26
C ILE A 43 8.87 5.03 25.40
N ARG A 44 9.00 6.30 25.78
CA ARG A 44 7.85 7.20 25.97
C ARG A 44 7.05 7.41 24.68
N VAL A 45 7.75 7.62 23.57
CA VAL A 45 7.12 7.78 22.25
C VAL A 45 6.34 6.52 21.86
N GLN A 46 6.91 5.33 22.10
CA GLN A 46 6.25 4.07 21.78
C GLN A 46 5.02 3.80 22.68
N CYS A 47 5.12 4.02 23.99
CA CYS A 47 3.97 3.94 24.91
C CYS A 47 2.85 4.92 24.51
N GLN A 48 3.20 6.19 24.25
CA GLN A 48 2.23 7.19 23.81
C GLN A 48 1.58 6.80 22.47
N ALA A 49 2.36 6.30 21.52
CA ALA A 49 1.86 5.86 20.23
C ALA A 49 0.85 4.71 20.37
N GLU A 50 1.11 3.74 21.25
CA GLU A 50 0.19 2.62 21.47
C GLU A 50 -1.13 3.09 22.07
N ARG A 51 -1.08 3.92 23.12
CA ARG A 51 -2.29 4.52 23.71
C ARG A 51 -3.11 5.32 22.70
N LEU A 52 -2.45 6.04 21.79
CA LEU A 52 -3.13 6.76 20.72
C LEU A 52 -3.76 5.81 19.68
N ARG A 53 -3.11 4.68 19.35
CA ARG A 53 -3.67 3.64 18.47
C ARG A 53 -4.90 2.98 19.10
N GLU A 54 -4.83 2.61 20.36
CA GLU A 54 -5.97 2.06 21.10
C GLU A 54 -7.14 3.04 21.10
N ARG A 55 -6.85 4.32 21.35
CA ARG A 55 -7.88 5.38 21.34
C ARG A 55 -8.47 5.58 19.94
N GLU A 56 -7.66 5.55 18.89
CA GLU A 56 -8.13 5.58 17.50
C GLU A 56 -9.06 4.40 17.20
N GLN A 57 -8.66 3.18 17.56
CA GLN A 57 -9.47 1.98 17.37
C GLN A 57 -10.79 2.06 18.13
N GLU A 58 -10.79 2.54 19.38
CA GLU A 58 -11.99 2.75 20.19
C GLU A 58 -12.95 3.75 19.52
N LEU A 59 -12.42 4.89 19.04
CA LEU A 59 -13.21 5.92 18.35
C LEU A 59 -13.82 5.37 17.06
N LEU A 60 -13.02 4.67 16.24
CA LEU A 60 -13.49 4.09 14.99
C LEU A 60 -14.51 2.97 15.23
N ALA A 61 -14.29 2.10 16.21
CA ALA A 61 -15.22 1.03 16.56
C ALA A 61 -16.60 1.58 16.97
N ARG A 62 -16.64 2.74 17.63
CA ARG A 62 -17.89 3.37 18.05
C ARG A 62 -18.55 4.22 16.99
N HIS A 63 -17.78 4.95 16.18
CA HIS A 63 -18.31 6.04 15.37
C HIS A 63 -18.09 5.90 13.85
N ALA A 64 -17.27 4.96 13.38
CA ALA A 64 -16.96 4.88 11.95
C ALA A 64 -18.19 4.68 11.07
N ALA A 65 -19.21 3.94 11.55
CA ALA A 65 -20.46 3.72 10.85
C ALA A 65 -21.28 5.01 10.69
N GLU A 66 -21.35 5.83 11.74
CA GLU A 66 -22.04 7.12 11.75
C GLU A 66 -21.33 8.12 10.83
N TRP A 67 -20.02 8.29 10.99
CA TRP A 67 -19.23 9.22 10.19
C TRP A 67 -19.13 8.81 8.72
N GLY A 68 -19.20 7.51 8.42
CA GLY A 68 -19.21 6.98 7.06
C GLY A 68 -20.60 6.90 6.42
N ALA A 69 -21.69 7.25 7.13
CA ALA A 69 -23.05 7.11 6.62
C ALA A 69 -23.28 7.78 5.24
N PRO A 70 -22.75 9.00 4.94
CA PRO A 70 -22.90 9.61 3.62
C PRO A 70 -22.31 8.78 2.47
N LEU A 71 -21.35 7.89 2.74
CA LEU A 71 -20.76 7.00 1.74
C LEU A 71 -21.63 5.76 1.46
N ARG A 72 -22.40 5.30 2.45
CA ARG A 72 -23.37 4.20 2.25
C ARG A 72 -24.47 4.60 1.29
N ASP A 73 -24.94 5.84 1.37
CA ASP A 73 -25.91 6.41 0.42
C ASP A 73 -25.37 6.45 -1.02
N LEU A 74 -24.04 6.36 -1.17
CA LEU A 74 -23.31 6.28 -2.44
C LEU A 74 -22.77 4.86 -2.70
N TYR A 75 -23.35 3.85 -2.04
CA TYR A 75 -23.06 2.43 -2.19
C TYR A 75 -21.63 1.99 -1.85
N VAL A 76 -20.96 2.73 -0.96
CA VAL A 76 -19.67 2.33 -0.38
C VAL A 76 -19.91 1.78 1.02
N ASP A 77 -19.62 0.50 1.23
CA ASP A 77 -19.78 -0.20 2.51
C ASP A 77 -18.46 -0.53 3.22
N ASP A 78 -17.32 -0.28 2.56
CA ASP A 78 -15.99 -0.43 3.15
C ASP A 78 -15.14 0.81 2.90
N TRP A 79 -14.65 1.39 3.99
CA TRP A 79 -13.81 2.56 3.99
C TRP A 79 -12.77 2.50 5.11
N GLN A 80 -11.74 3.32 4.94
CA GLN A 80 -10.63 3.46 5.86
C GLN A 80 -10.45 4.94 6.19
N PHE A 81 -10.50 5.26 7.48
CA PHE A 81 -10.21 6.58 7.96
C PHE A 81 -8.71 6.87 7.93
N ARG A 82 -8.35 8.07 7.46
CA ARG A 82 -7.03 8.66 7.62
C ARG A 82 -7.20 10.13 7.90
N ARG A 83 -6.46 10.61 8.90
CA ARG A 83 -6.48 12.02 9.31
C ARG A 83 -7.91 12.57 9.51
N GLY A 84 -8.82 11.71 10.00
CA GLY A 84 -10.22 12.05 10.28
C GLY A 84 -11.20 11.92 9.12
N PHE A 85 -10.78 11.53 7.91
CA PHE A 85 -11.65 11.38 6.74
C PHE A 85 -11.60 9.97 6.13
N PRO A 86 -12.68 9.49 5.50
CA PRO A 86 -12.66 8.27 4.67
C PRO A 86 -11.81 8.43 3.40
N GLU A 87 -10.48 8.44 3.54
CA GLU A 87 -9.57 8.61 2.39
C GLU A 87 -9.42 7.34 1.54
N GLY A 88 -9.68 6.17 2.14
CA GLY A 88 -9.64 4.88 1.46
C GLY A 88 -11.03 4.29 1.32
N ILE A 89 -11.40 3.85 0.12
CA ILE A 89 -12.69 3.18 -0.12
C ILE A 89 -12.52 1.95 -1.00
N ARG A 90 -13.40 0.97 -0.80
CA ARG A 90 -13.62 -0.12 -1.75
C ARG A 90 -15.04 -0.05 -2.29
N ILE A 91 -15.15 -0.14 -3.61
CA ILE A 91 -16.42 0.03 -4.30
C ILE A 91 -16.40 -0.75 -5.62
N ASP A 92 -17.59 -1.20 -6.03
CA ASP A 92 -17.83 -1.69 -7.39
C ASP A 92 -17.53 -0.61 -8.45
N THR A 93 -16.93 -1.02 -9.56
CA THR A 93 -16.44 -0.10 -10.58
C THR A 93 -17.58 0.66 -11.25
N ALA A 94 -18.70 0.00 -11.58
CA ALA A 94 -19.85 0.66 -12.19
C ALA A 94 -20.47 1.68 -11.23
N ARG A 95 -20.62 1.31 -9.95
CA ARG A 95 -21.13 2.22 -8.91
C ARG A 95 -20.23 3.43 -8.70
N TYR A 96 -18.91 3.25 -8.76
CA TYR A 96 -17.97 4.38 -8.71
C TYR A 96 -18.19 5.34 -9.88
N LEU A 97 -18.31 4.83 -11.10
CA LEU A 97 -18.55 5.67 -12.28
C LEU A 97 -19.86 6.45 -12.20
N GLU A 98 -20.89 5.88 -11.57
CA GLU A 98 -22.17 6.56 -11.35
C GLU A 98 -22.07 7.66 -10.28
N ASN A 99 -21.24 7.46 -9.25
CA ASN A 99 -21.25 8.29 -8.03
C ASN A 99 -19.97 9.13 -7.83
N HIS A 100 -19.00 9.09 -8.75
CA HIS A 100 -17.67 9.68 -8.55
C HIS A 100 -17.70 11.17 -8.14
N ALA A 101 -18.67 11.94 -8.64
CA ALA A 101 -18.78 13.37 -8.40
C ALA A 101 -19.33 13.65 -6.99
N ALA A 102 -20.35 12.88 -6.58
CA ALA A 102 -20.90 12.94 -5.24
C ALA A 102 -19.87 12.49 -4.21
N LEU A 103 -19.14 11.40 -4.47
CA LEU A 103 -18.06 10.90 -3.62
C LEU A 103 -16.98 11.98 -3.39
N ALA A 104 -16.54 12.66 -4.44
CA ALA A 104 -15.53 13.71 -4.32
C ALA A 104 -16.01 14.98 -3.62
N ALA A 105 -17.33 15.20 -3.52
CA ALA A 105 -17.90 16.30 -2.76
C ALA A 105 -17.91 16.03 -1.25
N VAL A 106 -17.90 14.76 -0.83
CA VAL A 106 -18.08 14.37 0.58
C VAL A 106 -16.83 13.75 1.21
N THR A 107 -15.88 13.24 0.43
CA THR A 107 -14.65 12.66 0.98
C THR A 107 -13.43 12.83 0.07
N PRO A 108 -12.23 13.08 0.64
CA PRO A 108 -10.99 13.13 -0.12
C PRO A 108 -10.46 11.73 -0.46
N VAL A 109 -11.05 11.06 -1.46
CA VAL A 109 -10.57 9.74 -1.90
C VAL A 109 -9.13 9.85 -2.41
N THR A 110 -8.19 9.20 -1.71
CA THR A 110 -6.79 9.06 -2.13
C THR A 110 -6.39 7.60 -2.33
N ARG A 111 -7.16 6.65 -1.80
CA ARG A 111 -6.95 5.22 -1.99
C ARG A 111 -8.25 4.59 -2.48
N LEU A 112 -8.20 3.98 -3.64
CA LEU A 112 -9.38 3.41 -4.26
C LEU A 112 -9.11 1.95 -4.60
N GLN A 113 -9.98 1.08 -4.11
CA GLN A 113 -10.03 -0.32 -4.53
C GLN A 113 -11.30 -0.54 -5.35
N LEU A 114 -11.11 -0.90 -6.61
CA LEU A 114 -12.18 -1.21 -7.56
C LEU A 114 -12.41 -2.72 -7.60
N SER A 115 -13.68 -3.12 -7.51
CA SER A 115 -14.14 -4.51 -7.74
C SER A 115 -15.01 -4.60 -8.99
N ALA A 116 -15.11 -5.81 -9.54
CA ALA A 116 -15.82 -6.11 -10.80
C ALA A 116 -15.52 -5.10 -11.94
N PRO A 117 -14.25 -4.74 -12.20
CA PRO A 117 -13.90 -3.98 -13.38
C PRO A 117 -13.99 -4.83 -14.64
N ASP A 118 -14.32 -4.20 -15.76
CA ASP A 118 -14.05 -4.71 -17.10
C ASP A 118 -13.26 -3.66 -17.91
N ASP A 119 -12.82 -4.02 -19.10
CA ASP A 119 -12.06 -3.10 -19.97
C ASP A 119 -12.81 -1.79 -20.30
N ALA A 120 -14.12 -1.84 -20.50
CA ALA A 120 -14.92 -0.67 -20.83
C ALA A 120 -15.12 0.26 -19.62
N LEU A 121 -15.31 -0.31 -18.44
CA LEU A 121 -15.41 0.40 -17.17
C LEU A 121 -14.07 1.05 -16.81
N LEU A 122 -12.94 0.35 -16.99
CA LEU A 122 -11.61 0.90 -16.76
C LEU A 122 -11.30 2.06 -17.72
N ALA A 123 -11.69 1.96 -18.98
CA ALA A 123 -11.56 3.05 -19.95
C ALA A 123 -12.33 4.31 -19.49
N ARG A 124 -13.58 4.14 -19.05
CA ARG A 124 -14.38 5.25 -18.51
C ARG A 124 -13.76 5.83 -17.24
N PHE A 125 -13.26 4.98 -16.34
CA PHE A 125 -12.59 5.39 -15.11
C PHE A 125 -11.33 6.22 -15.40
N ALA A 126 -10.52 5.78 -16.37
CA ALA A 126 -9.27 6.45 -16.76
C ALA A 126 -9.50 7.90 -17.23
N ALA A 127 -10.67 8.19 -17.79
CA ALA A 127 -11.03 9.51 -18.29
C ALA A 127 -11.50 10.50 -17.21
N LEU A 128 -11.68 10.07 -15.94
CA LEU A 128 -12.28 10.92 -14.90
C LEU A 128 -11.26 11.88 -14.25
N PRO A 129 -11.44 13.21 -14.35
CA PRO A 129 -10.53 14.19 -13.73
C PRO A 129 -10.49 14.13 -12.21
N VAL A 130 -11.55 13.62 -11.60
CA VAL A 130 -11.69 13.46 -10.14
C VAL A 130 -10.61 12.55 -9.55
N ASN A 131 -10.07 11.64 -10.36
CA ASN A 131 -9.04 10.68 -9.96
C ASN A 131 -7.65 11.31 -9.76
N ARG A 132 -7.51 12.62 -10.00
CA ARG A 132 -6.22 13.33 -9.92
C ARG A 132 -5.48 13.21 -8.60
N ASN A 133 -6.20 13.00 -7.51
CA ASN A 133 -5.64 12.92 -6.17
C ASN A 133 -5.38 11.49 -5.69
N LEU A 134 -5.68 10.48 -6.53
CA LEU A 134 -5.41 9.09 -6.18
C LEU A 134 -3.91 8.86 -6.02
N ARG A 135 -3.56 8.28 -4.88
CA ARG A 135 -2.21 7.85 -4.48
C ARG A 135 -2.09 6.34 -4.52
N THR A 136 -3.16 5.63 -4.17
CA THR A 136 -3.27 4.18 -4.25
C THR A 136 -4.45 3.83 -5.16
N LEU A 137 -4.20 2.97 -6.14
CA LEU A 137 -5.23 2.34 -6.95
C LEU A 137 -5.02 0.83 -6.92
N GLU A 138 -6.03 0.12 -6.45
CA GLU A 138 -6.09 -1.33 -6.48
C GLU A 138 -7.25 -1.75 -7.39
N VAL A 139 -6.94 -2.55 -8.40
CA VAL A 139 -7.93 -3.11 -9.33
C VAL A 139 -7.98 -4.60 -9.06
N ARG A 140 -9.12 -5.09 -8.57
CA ARG A 140 -9.36 -6.52 -8.36
C ARG A 140 -10.39 -6.99 -9.37
N ALA A 141 -9.89 -7.61 -10.43
CA ALA A 141 -10.69 -8.33 -11.41
C ALA A 141 -10.72 -9.80 -11.02
N GLU A 142 -11.91 -10.32 -10.76
CA GLU A 142 -12.11 -11.75 -10.58
C GLU A 142 -12.40 -12.36 -11.95
N GLY A 143 -11.61 -13.35 -12.37
CA GLY A 143 -11.66 -13.87 -13.73
C GLY A 143 -10.99 -12.96 -14.78
N ASN A 144 -11.33 -13.18 -16.05
CA ASN A 144 -10.65 -12.58 -17.21
C ASN A 144 -11.39 -11.36 -17.79
N GLU A 145 -12.09 -10.59 -16.95
CA GLU A 145 -12.89 -9.43 -17.39
C GLU A 145 -12.03 -8.19 -17.68
N VAL A 146 -10.82 -8.14 -17.12
CA VAL A 146 -9.82 -7.10 -17.42
C VAL A 146 -8.72 -7.71 -18.28
N GLY A 147 -8.62 -7.22 -19.51
CA GLY A 147 -7.60 -7.56 -20.47
C GLY A 147 -6.57 -6.45 -20.69
N PRO A 148 -5.63 -6.66 -21.62
CA PRO A 148 -4.63 -5.65 -21.98
C PRO A 148 -5.22 -4.31 -22.42
N ALA A 149 -6.41 -4.32 -23.04
CA ALA A 149 -7.04 -3.10 -23.54
C ALA A 149 -7.49 -2.18 -22.40
N GLY A 150 -8.13 -2.71 -21.34
CA GLY A 150 -8.48 -1.93 -20.16
C GLY A 150 -7.24 -1.38 -19.44
N ILE A 151 -6.18 -2.19 -19.35
CA ILE A 151 -4.91 -1.76 -18.76
C ILE A 151 -4.24 -0.66 -19.59
N ARG A 152 -4.34 -0.72 -20.93
CA ARG A 152 -3.84 0.35 -21.80
C ARG A 152 -4.53 1.67 -21.49
N GLU A 153 -5.86 1.69 -21.43
CA GLU A 153 -6.60 2.92 -21.14
C GLU A 153 -6.29 3.45 -19.74
N LEU A 154 -6.22 2.56 -18.74
CA LEU A 154 -5.89 2.93 -17.37
C LEU A 154 -4.49 3.54 -17.25
N THR A 155 -3.49 2.94 -17.89
CA THR A 155 -2.09 3.40 -17.87
C THR A 155 -1.88 4.69 -18.66
N GLN A 156 -2.77 4.99 -19.62
CA GLN A 156 -2.78 6.23 -20.40
C GLN A 156 -3.62 7.35 -19.76
N SER A 157 -4.24 7.12 -18.60
CA SER A 157 -5.02 8.14 -17.91
C SER A 157 -4.21 9.42 -17.67
N PRO A 158 -4.67 10.59 -18.16
CA PRO A 158 -4.01 11.87 -17.89
C PRO A 158 -4.22 12.34 -16.44
N HIS A 159 -5.03 11.62 -15.67
CA HIS A 159 -5.44 12.02 -14.33
C HIS A 159 -4.72 11.25 -13.24
N LEU A 160 -4.14 10.08 -13.47
CA LEU A 160 -3.41 9.32 -12.42
C LEU A 160 -2.00 9.88 -12.13
N THR A 161 -1.85 11.21 -12.06
CA THR A 161 -0.56 11.92 -11.99
C THR A 161 0.14 11.82 -10.65
N HIS A 162 -0.60 11.53 -9.58
CA HIS A 162 -0.12 11.42 -8.20
C HIS A 162 -0.03 9.98 -7.69
N LEU A 163 -0.27 8.99 -8.56
CA LEU A 163 -0.28 7.59 -8.19
C LEU A 163 1.11 7.15 -7.71
N ARG A 164 1.14 6.46 -6.56
CA ARG A 164 2.34 5.93 -5.89
C ARG A 164 2.25 4.44 -5.64
N GLU A 165 1.05 3.92 -5.47
CA GLU A 165 0.81 2.51 -5.23
C GLU A 165 -0.18 2.04 -6.30
N PHE A 166 0.26 1.09 -7.13
CA PHE A 166 -0.61 0.48 -8.13
C PHE A 166 -0.62 -1.03 -7.93
N ARG A 167 -1.80 -1.59 -7.72
CA ARG A 167 -1.98 -3.03 -7.54
C ARG A 167 -3.02 -3.53 -8.53
N LEU A 168 -2.63 -4.53 -9.28
CA LEU A 168 -3.49 -5.17 -10.26
C LEU A 168 -3.54 -6.66 -9.91
N HIS A 169 -4.74 -7.12 -9.56
CA HIS A 169 -5.05 -8.51 -9.30
C HIS A 169 -6.05 -8.96 -10.37
N SER A 170 -5.57 -9.74 -11.34
CA SER A 170 -6.37 -10.21 -12.47
C SER A 170 -5.66 -11.38 -13.14
N ASP A 171 -6.40 -12.36 -13.63
CA ASP A 171 -5.82 -13.47 -14.43
C ASP A 171 -5.75 -13.13 -15.93
N GLY A 172 -6.16 -11.93 -16.34
CA GLY A 172 -6.29 -11.51 -17.74
C GLY A 172 -5.33 -10.41 -18.18
N ILE A 173 -4.41 -9.93 -17.32
CA ILE A 173 -3.48 -8.83 -17.66
C ILE A 173 -2.67 -9.20 -18.90
N GLY A 174 -2.14 -10.43 -18.91
CA GLY A 174 -1.28 -10.95 -19.95
C GLY A 174 0.03 -10.15 -20.11
N LEU A 175 0.87 -10.60 -21.04
CA LEU A 175 2.16 -9.95 -21.28
C LEU A 175 2.01 -8.54 -21.88
N GLU A 176 0.97 -8.34 -22.69
CA GLU A 176 0.67 -7.04 -23.30
C GLU A 176 0.27 -6.00 -22.25
N GLY A 177 -0.56 -6.36 -21.27
CA GLY A 177 -0.92 -5.48 -20.17
C GLY A 177 0.30 -5.06 -19.34
N VAL A 178 1.26 -5.97 -19.10
CA VAL A 178 2.52 -5.64 -18.44
C VAL A 178 3.30 -4.57 -19.21
N TYR A 179 3.40 -4.68 -20.54
CA TYR A 179 4.08 -3.66 -21.34
C TYR A 179 3.39 -2.29 -21.27
N HIS A 180 2.07 -2.25 -21.15
CA HIS A 180 1.34 -1.01 -20.91
C HIS A 180 1.71 -0.39 -19.55
N VAL A 181 1.76 -1.20 -18.49
CA VAL A 181 2.19 -0.74 -17.16
C VAL A 181 3.64 -0.23 -17.19
N ALA A 182 4.54 -0.93 -17.86
CA ALA A 182 5.96 -0.55 -17.96
C ALA A 182 6.15 0.80 -18.66
N ARG A 183 5.21 1.20 -19.51
CA ARG A 183 5.23 2.47 -20.27
C ARG A 183 4.34 3.55 -19.65
N ALA A 184 3.69 3.27 -18.53
CA ALA A 184 2.78 4.21 -17.88
C ALA A 184 3.53 5.47 -17.41
N PRO A 185 3.00 6.69 -17.60
CA PRO A 185 3.65 7.93 -17.18
C PRO A 185 3.95 8.01 -15.67
N PHE A 186 3.22 7.24 -14.85
CA PHE A 186 3.41 7.17 -13.40
C PHE A 186 4.36 6.06 -12.95
N VAL A 187 4.83 5.15 -13.81
CA VAL A 187 5.55 3.93 -13.40
C VAL A 187 6.80 4.23 -12.56
N ARG A 188 7.58 5.24 -12.95
CA ARG A 188 8.80 5.67 -12.22
C ARG A 188 8.52 6.35 -10.88
N LYS A 189 7.27 6.72 -10.63
CA LYS A 189 6.82 7.38 -9.40
C LYS A 189 6.27 6.40 -8.37
N LEU A 190 6.11 5.12 -8.75
CA LEU A 190 5.54 4.09 -7.89
C LEU A 190 6.52 3.69 -6.79
N THR A 191 6.02 3.69 -5.56
CA THR A 191 6.68 3.11 -4.39
C THR A 191 6.26 1.67 -4.16
N HIS A 192 5.06 1.28 -4.60
CA HIS A 192 4.58 -0.10 -4.52
C HIS A 192 3.91 -0.49 -5.84
N LEU A 193 4.33 -1.62 -6.40
CA LEU A 193 3.70 -2.21 -7.58
C LEU A 193 3.38 -3.68 -7.29
N THR A 194 2.13 -4.08 -7.51
CA THR A 194 1.73 -5.49 -7.53
C THR A 194 1.13 -5.82 -8.89
N LEU A 195 1.68 -6.82 -9.55
CA LEU A 195 1.11 -7.44 -10.75
C LEU A 195 0.86 -8.91 -10.44
N ALA A 196 -0.34 -9.22 -9.96
CA ALA A 196 -0.77 -10.58 -9.63
C ALA A 196 -1.63 -11.13 -10.78
N ASP A 197 -0.97 -11.84 -11.68
CA ASP A 197 -1.57 -12.61 -12.79
C ASP A 197 -0.81 -13.93 -12.88
N THR A 198 -1.56 -15.02 -12.86
CA THR A 198 -1.03 -16.39 -12.90
C THR A 198 -0.20 -16.67 -14.16
N HIS A 199 -0.52 -16.02 -15.29
CA HIS A 199 0.19 -16.15 -16.57
C HIS A 199 1.56 -15.46 -16.60
N LEU A 200 1.91 -14.68 -15.57
CA LEU A 200 3.22 -14.03 -15.47
C LEU A 200 4.31 -14.95 -14.92
N SER A 201 3.92 -16.11 -14.39
CA SER A 201 4.84 -17.12 -13.89
C SER A 201 5.79 -17.59 -15.00
N GLY A 202 7.09 -17.36 -14.84
CA GLY A 202 8.11 -17.75 -15.82
C GLY A 202 8.28 -16.79 -17.01
N ALA A 203 7.59 -15.66 -17.05
CA ALA A 203 7.73 -14.66 -18.12
C ALA A 203 8.96 -13.75 -17.90
N GLU A 204 10.15 -14.26 -18.22
CA GLU A 204 11.44 -13.58 -17.95
C GLU A 204 11.56 -12.20 -18.60
N LYS A 205 11.24 -12.06 -19.89
CA LYS A 205 11.40 -10.80 -20.61
C LYS A 205 10.46 -9.69 -20.09
N PRO A 206 9.14 -9.91 -19.99
CA PRO A 206 8.22 -8.93 -19.40
C PRO A 206 8.60 -8.53 -17.97
N PHE A 207 9.12 -9.47 -17.18
CA PHE A 207 9.65 -9.18 -15.86
C PHE A 207 10.85 -8.21 -15.91
N LEU A 208 11.86 -8.50 -16.74
CA LEU A 208 13.03 -7.63 -16.90
C LEU A 208 12.64 -6.23 -17.41
N ASP A 209 11.74 -6.15 -18.39
CA ASP A 209 11.25 -4.88 -18.94
C ASP A 209 10.52 -4.07 -17.85
N MET A 210 9.76 -4.73 -16.97
CA MET A 210 9.12 -4.08 -15.82
C MET A 210 10.17 -3.54 -14.83
N VAL A 211 11.17 -4.35 -14.45
CA VAL A 211 12.23 -3.93 -13.54
C VAL A 211 13.01 -2.73 -14.11
N GLN A 212 13.30 -2.72 -15.41
CA GLN A 212 13.98 -1.61 -16.08
C GLN A 212 13.13 -0.33 -16.14
N ALA A 213 11.80 -0.46 -16.18
CA ALA A 213 10.90 0.69 -16.15
C ALA A 213 10.78 1.33 -14.76
N LEU A 214 10.98 0.56 -13.69
CA LEU A 214 10.91 1.04 -12.31
C LEU A 214 12.12 1.89 -11.92
N ASP A 215 11.91 2.82 -11.00
CA ASP A 215 12.99 3.63 -10.45
C ASP A 215 13.51 3.00 -9.14
N PRO A 216 14.76 2.49 -9.09
CA PRO A 216 15.31 1.81 -7.92
C PRO A 216 15.45 2.72 -6.69
N ALA A 217 15.49 4.05 -6.88
CA ALA A 217 15.56 4.99 -5.76
C ALA A 217 14.18 5.28 -5.15
N VAL A 218 13.09 4.93 -5.85
CA VAL A 218 11.71 5.24 -5.46
C VAL A 218 10.94 3.98 -5.04
N ILE A 219 11.11 2.88 -5.77
CA ILE A 219 10.37 1.64 -5.52
C ILE A 219 10.80 1.01 -4.19
N GLN A 220 9.80 0.73 -3.35
CA GLN A 220 9.97 0.13 -2.02
C GLN A 220 9.56 -1.34 -2.04
N GLU A 221 8.53 -1.67 -2.81
CA GLU A 221 8.01 -3.04 -2.94
C GLU A 221 7.56 -3.32 -4.37
N PHE A 222 8.00 -4.46 -4.91
CA PHE A 222 7.54 -4.97 -6.20
C PHE A 222 7.10 -6.43 -6.05
N ARG A 223 5.82 -6.70 -6.33
CA ARG A 223 5.27 -8.06 -6.37
C ARG A 223 4.95 -8.45 -7.80
N TRP A 224 5.39 -9.65 -8.17
CA TRP A 224 5.24 -10.23 -9.49
C TRP A 224 4.65 -11.64 -9.35
N ALA A 225 3.47 -11.86 -9.93
CA ALA A 225 2.66 -13.05 -9.68
C ALA A 225 2.52 -13.28 -8.15
N ASP A 226 2.82 -14.49 -7.68
CA ASP A 226 2.79 -14.84 -6.26
C ASP A 226 4.09 -14.47 -5.49
N GLN A 227 5.08 -13.89 -6.17
CA GLN A 227 6.39 -13.63 -5.58
C GLN A 227 6.54 -12.18 -5.09
N VAL A 228 7.03 -12.05 -3.86
CA VAL A 228 7.47 -10.76 -3.30
C VAL A 228 8.94 -10.57 -3.61
N LEU A 229 9.26 -9.53 -4.37
CA LEU A 229 10.63 -9.17 -4.69
C LEU A 229 10.96 -7.84 -3.99
N GLY A 230 11.90 -7.89 -3.05
CA GLY A 230 12.45 -6.69 -2.46
C GLY A 230 13.21 -5.85 -3.52
N PRO A 231 13.38 -4.54 -3.29
CA PRO A 231 14.04 -3.64 -4.23
C PRO A 231 15.54 -3.96 -4.44
N ARG A 232 16.13 -4.84 -3.63
CA ARG A 232 17.46 -5.39 -3.92
C ARG A 232 17.37 -6.61 -4.83
N SER A 233 16.50 -7.57 -4.54
CA SER A 233 16.42 -8.83 -5.32
C SER A 233 15.89 -8.64 -6.74
N ALA A 234 14.96 -7.70 -6.97
CA ALA A 234 14.47 -7.41 -8.32
C ALA A 234 15.56 -6.84 -9.25
N PHE A 235 16.42 -5.95 -8.75
CA PHE A 235 17.45 -5.28 -9.57
C PHE A 235 18.76 -6.09 -9.70
N PHE A 236 19.00 -7.04 -8.80
CA PHE A 236 20.10 -8.01 -8.96
C PHE A 236 19.92 -8.87 -10.23
N ALA A 237 18.68 -9.15 -10.67
CA ALA A 237 18.41 -9.92 -11.88
C ALA A 237 18.84 -9.22 -13.19
N VAL A 238 18.86 -7.88 -13.21
CA VAL A 238 19.23 -7.09 -14.41
C VAL A 238 20.76 -6.92 -14.54
N SER A 239 21.53 -7.25 -13.48
CA SER A 239 22.97 -6.97 -13.41
C SER A 239 23.87 -8.05 -14.03
N ARG A 240 23.32 -9.06 -14.73
CA ARG A 240 24.09 -10.04 -15.53
C ARG A 240 23.62 -10.09 -16.98
N PRO A 241 24.35 -9.46 -17.92
CA PRO A 241 24.24 -9.83 -19.32
C PRO A 241 25.06 -11.10 -19.55
N GLY A 242 24.38 -12.22 -19.81
CA GLY A 242 24.98 -13.44 -20.38
C GLY A 242 25.81 -14.29 -19.42
N ASP A 243 25.22 -15.39 -18.97
CA ASP A 243 25.98 -16.63 -18.78
C ASP A 243 25.09 -17.82 -19.15
N SER A 244 24.74 -17.87 -20.44
CA SER A 244 24.31 -19.10 -21.10
C SER A 244 25.56 -19.73 -21.71
N GLY A 245 26.23 -20.59 -20.95
CA GLY A 245 27.30 -21.44 -21.44
C GLY A 245 27.21 -22.81 -20.76
N PRO A 246 27.10 -23.94 -21.50
CA PRO A 246 27.08 -25.25 -20.88
C PRO A 246 28.52 -25.63 -20.50
N GLY A 247 28.75 -25.93 -19.23
CA GLY A 247 30.09 -26.24 -18.76
C GLY A 247 30.18 -26.74 -17.33
N ARG A 248 29.64 -27.93 -17.07
CA ARG A 248 30.34 -29.12 -16.51
C ARG A 248 29.35 -30.24 -16.21
#